data_AF-A0A850R9P9-F1
#
_entry.id   AF-A0A850R9P9-F1
#
_cell.length_a   1.000
_cell.length_b   1.000
_cell.length_c   1.000
_cell.angle_alpha   90.00
_cell.angle_beta   90.00
_cell.angle_gamma   90.00
#
_symmetry.space_group_name_H-M   'P 1'
#
loop_
_entity.id
_entity.type
_entity.pdbx_description
1 polymer ?
#
loop_
_entity_poly.entity_id
_entity_poly.type
_entity_poly.pdbx_seq_one_letter_code
_entity_poly.pdbx_strand_id
1 'polypeptide(L)'
;MTRTLAAGYRLVLTTKERAKTTAIGQASQESGINRADLFLAAQVTIADLSYREIQTTFCQILDDLQTFHLYLCLVQLPRGGESKNWQILCDLYQVGQIRALGVINVPTRHFLEFLESFPAVPAVNQIDFQGGKLPVSAQLELAAALTLTNNNFCLSEWEMAQLSASWLD
;
A
#
# COMPACT_ATOMS: atom_id res chain seq x y z
N MET A 1 19.09 2.76 1.21
CA MET A 1 18.47 1.56 0.59
C MET A 1 19.45 0.42 0.36
N THR A 2 20.61 0.63 -0.28
CA THR A 2 21.59 -0.44 -0.57
C THR A 2 22.05 -1.19 0.68
N ARG A 3 22.31 -0.48 1.79
CA ARG A 3 22.60 -1.09 3.11
C ARG A 3 21.45 -1.98 3.61
N THR A 4 20.20 -1.50 3.48
CA THR A 4 18.98 -2.22 3.87
C THR A 4 18.81 -3.50 3.07
N LEU A 5 19.02 -3.44 1.75
CA LEU A 5 18.97 -4.60 0.86
C LEU A 5 20.09 -5.61 1.16
N ALA A 6 21.31 -5.11 1.43
CA ALA A 6 22.45 -5.94 1.85
C ALA A 6 22.20 -6.65 3.19
N ALA A 7 21.45 -6.02 4.11
CA ALA A 7 21.02 -6.61 5.37
C ALA A 7 19.91 -7.67 5.23
N GLY A 8 19.47 -7.98 4.00
CA GLY A 8 18.51 -9.06 3.74
C GLY A 8 17.05 -8.61 3.65
N TYR A 9 16.75 -7.32 3.84
CA TYR A 9 15.39 -6.82 3.67
C TYR A 9 14.95 -6.90 2.21
N ARG A 10 13.69 -7.28 2.01
CA ARG A 10 13.08 -7.44 0.68
C ARG A 10 11.80 -6.64 0.49
N LEU A 11 11.13 -6.26 1.58
CA LEU A 11 10.02 -5.32 1.55
C LEU A 11 10.55 -3.90 1.58
N VAL A 12 10.17 -3.11 0.57
CA VAL A 12 10.49 -1.69 0.49
C VAL A 12 9.19 -0.92 0.32
N LEU A 13 8.87 -0.09 1.30
CA LEU A 13 7.71 0.79 1.26
C LEU A 13 8.16 2.22 0.94
N THR A 14 7.45 2.90 0.05
CA THR A 14 7.72 4.30 -0.31
C THR A 14 6.43 5.13 -0.35
N THR A 15 6.57 6.45 -0.44
CA THR A 15 5.47 7.35 -0.83
C THR A 15 5.51 7.62 -2.33
N LYS A 16 4.47 8.26 -2.89
CA LYS A 16 4.40 8.69 -4.31
C LYS A 16 5.38 9.79 -4.72
N GLU A 17 6.26 10.24 -3.83
CA GLU A 17 7.21 11.31 -4.11
C GLU A 17 8.27 10.84 -5.12
N ARG A 18 8.31 11.50 -6.29
CA ARG A 18 9.19 11.13 -7.40
C ARG A 18 10.65 10.94 -7.02
N ALA A 19 11.20 11.85 -6.21
CA ALA A 19 12.59 11.73 -5.77
C ALA A 19 12.86 10.42 -5.01
N LYS A 20 11.89 9.92 -4.23
CA LYS A 20 12.00 8.65 -3.50
C LYS A 20 11.82 7.46 -4.42
N THR A 21 10.78 7.46 -5.25
CA THR A 21 10.52 6.35 -6.20
C THR A 21 11.68 6.17 -7.18
N THR A 22 12.21 7.25 -7.75
CA THR A 22 13.37 7.19 -8.66
C THR A 22 14.62 6.65 -7.95
N ALA A 23 14.91 7.12 -6.73
CA ALA A 23 16.06 6.62 -5.97
C ALA A 23 15.93 5.13 -5.63
N ILE A 24 14.73 4.66 -5.34
CA ILE A 24 14.44 3.25 -5.05
C ILE A 24 14.59 2.38 -6.30
N GLY A 25 14.12 2.84 -7.46
CA GLY A 25 14.31 2.15 -8.74
C GLY A 25 15.80 1.97 -9.06
N GLN A 26 16.57 3.05 -9.00
CA GLN A 26 18.02 3.04 -9.21
C GLN A 26 18.73 2.08 -8.24
N ALA A 27 18.47 2.21 -6.94
CA ALA A 27 19.08 1.35 -5.93
C ALA A 27 18.67 -0.13 -6.10
N SER A 28 17.47 -0.41 -6.62
CA SER A 28 17.05 -1.78 -6.94
C SER A 28 17.90 -2.37 -8.06
N GLN A 29 18.14 -1.61 -9.14
CA GLN A 29 19.00 -2.05 -10.24
C GLN A 29 20.45 -2.24 -9.80
N GLU A 30 20.99 -1.29 -9.04
CA GLU A 30 22.38 -1.33 -8.56
C GLU A 30 22.62 -2.46 -7.54
N SER A 31 21.60 -2.88 -6.81
CA SER A 31 21.73 -3.93 -5.78
C SER A 31 22.06 -5.31 -6.33
N GLY A 32 21.81 -5.56 -7.62
CA GLY A 32 21.93 -6.89 -8.23
C GLY A 32 20.92 -7.93 -7.71
N ILE A 33 19.96 -7.54 -6.85
CA ILE A 33 18.89 -8.43 -6.38
C ILE A 33 17.88 -8.63 -7.51
N ASN A 34 17.46 -9.87 -7.74
CA ASN A 34 16.42 -10.15 -8.72
C ASN A 34 15.14 -9.40 -8.35
N ARG A 35 14.52 -8.76 -9.34
CA ARG A 35 13.28 -8.00 -9.13
C ARG A 35 12.18 -8.83 -8.47
N ALA A 36 12.09 -10.12 -8.80
CA ALA A 36 11.11 -11.05 -8.21
C ALA A 36 11.27 -11.20 -6.70
N ASP A 37 12.47 -11.01 -6.17
CA ASP A 37 12.77 -11.11 -4.74
C ASP A 37 12.50 -9.80 -3.98
N LEU A 38 12.14 -8.71 -4.68
CA LEU A 38 11.82 -7.42 -4.07
C LEU A 38 10.31 -7.20 -3.97
N PHE A 39 9.82 -6.95 -2.77
CA PHE A 39 8.43 -6.59 -2.49
C PHE A 39 8.32 -5.06 -2.42
N LEU A 40 8.12 -4.42 -3.58
CA LEU A 40 7.94 -2.97 -3.64
C LEU A 40 6.47 -2.61 -3.33
N ALA A 41 6.28 -1.72 -2.37
CA ALA A 41 4.99 -1.23 -1.92
C ALA A 41 4.98 0.30 -1.89
N ALA A 42 3.80 0.90 -2.04
CA ALA A 42 3.66 2.36 -1.99
C ALA A 42 2.47 2.80 -1.13
N GLN A 43 2.66 3.91 -0.40
CA GLN A 43 1.60 4.68 0.25
C GLN A 43 1.23 5.86 -0.65
N VAL A 44 -0.04 5.95 -1.04
CA VAL A 44 -0.52 6.94 -2.01
C VAL A 44 -1.77 7.63 -1.48
N THR A 45 -1.70 8.95 -1.29
CA THR A 45 -2.90 9.77 -1.05
C THR A 45 -3.57 10.11 -2.37
N ILE A 46 -4.82 9.68 -2.53
CA ILE A 46 -5.60 9.81 -3.77
C ILE A 46 -6.88 10.64 -3.62
N ALA A 47 -7.18 11.14 -2.41
CA ALA A 47 -8.46 11.75 -2.09
C ALA A 47 -8.87 12.89 -3.04
N ASP A 48 -7.91 13.74 -3.41
CA ASP A 48 -8.15 14.91 -4.24
C ASP A 48 -7.87 14.66 -5.74
N LEU A 49 -7.62 13.40 -6.13
CA LEU A 49 -7.26 13.05 -7.51
C LEU A 49 -8.48 12.54 -8.28
N SER A 50 -8.59 12.99 -9.53
CA SER A 50 -9.49 12.41 -10.51
C SER A 50 -9.02 11.04 -10.99
N TYR A 51 -9.91 10.30 -11.66
CA TYR A 51 -9.62 9.00 -12.26
C TYR A 51 -8.32 8.99 -13.08
N ARG A 52 -8.18 9.97 -13.97
CA ARG A 52 -7.02 10.09 -14.87
C ARG A 52 -5.74 10.44 -14.12
N GLU A 53 -5.85 11.27 -13.08
CA GLU A 53 -4.69 11.63 -12.25
C GLU A 53 -4.20 10.44 -11.43
N ILE A 54 -5.10 9.59 -10.93
CA ILE A 54 -4.75 8.35 -10.26
C ILE A 54 -3.98 7.44 -11.23
N GLN A 55 -4.53 7.16 -12.41
CA GLN A 55 -3.83 6.35 -13.42
C GLN A 55 -2.45 6.91 -13.76
N THR A 56 -2.36 8.22 -14.01
CA THR A 56 -1.09 8.89 -14.32
C THR A 56 -0.08 8.76 -13.18
N THR A 57 -0.53 8.92 -11.94
CA THR A 57 0.29 8.77 -10.73
C THR A 57 0.86 7.35 -10.63
N PHE A 58 0.04 6.32 -10.88
CA PHE A 58 0.54 4.93 -10.82
C PHE A 58 1.50 4.60 -11.96
N CYS A 59 1.25 5.08 -13.19
CA CYS A 59 2.21 4.94 -14.27
C CYS A 59 3.57 5.54 -13.89
N GLN A 60 3.58 6.75 -13.31
CA GLN A 60 4.81 7.41 -12.87
C GLN A 60 5.53 6.63 -11.76
N ILE A 61 4.79 6.16 -10.75
CA ILE A 61 5.36 5.35 -9.66
C ILE A 61 6.02 4.08 -10.22
N LEU A 62 5.34 3.38 -11.14
CA LEU A 62 5.84 2.16 -11.75
C LEU A 62 7.08 2.40 -12.63
N ASP A 63 7.07 3.48 -13.41
CA ASP A 63 8.20 3.89 -14.25
C ASP A 63 9.41 4.27 -13.38
N ASP A 64 9.21 5.10 -12.36
CA ASP A 64 10.27 5.55 -11.45
C ASP A 64 10.87 4.38 -10.65
N LEU A 65 10.04 3.44 -10.19
CA LEU A 65 10.45 2.21 -9.52
C LEU A 65 10.99 1.15 -10.49
N GLN A 66 10.93 1.40 -11.79
CA GLN A 66 11.36 0.51 -12.87
C GLN A 66 10.73 -0.89 -12.75
N THR A 67 9.41 -0.92 -12.58
CA THR A 67 8.65 -2.15 -12.39
C THR A 67 7.28 -2.10 -13.05
N PHE A 68 6.74 -3.27 -13.38
CA PHE A 68 5.39 -3.38 -13.94
C PHE A 68 4.29 -3.49 -12.89
N HIS A 69 4.64 -3.70 -11.61
CA HIS A 69 3.64 -3.82 -10.55
C HIS A 69 4.18 -3.46 -9.16
N LEU A 70 3.25 -3.05 -8.31
CA LEU A 70 3.43 -2.99 -6.85
C LEU A 70 2.90 -4.28 -6.22
N TYR A 71 3.60 -4.77 -5.20
CA TYR A 71 3.10 -5.87 -4.37
C TYR A 71 1.96 -5.43 -3.46
N LEU A 72 2.04 -4.21 -2.94
CA LEU A 72 1.02 -3.63 -2.08
C LEU A 72 0.89 -2.14 -2.38
N CYS A 73 -0.35 -1.67 -2.56
CA CYS A 73 -0.66 -0.24 -2.54
C CYS A 73 -1.52 0.08 -1.32
N LEU A 74 -1.01 0.92 -0.44
CA LEU A 74 -1.73 1.44 0.72
C LEU A 74 -2.27 2.83 0.38
N VAL A 75 -3.55 3.06 0.57
CA VAL A 75 -4.16 4.37 0.32
C VAL A 75 -4.80 4.95 1.57
N GLN A 76 -4.59 6.25 1.77
CA GLN A 76 -5.35 7.01 2.74
C GLN A 76 -6.61 7.54 2.06
N LEU A 77 -7.76 7.10 2.54
CA LEU A 77 -9.06 7.57 2.09
C LEU A 77 -9.46 8.85 2.84
N PRO A 78 -10.23 9.76 2.23
CA PRO A 78 -10.77 10.89 2.94
C PRO A 78 -11.79 10.47 3.99
N ARG A 79 -12.05 11.38 4.93
CA ARG A 79 -13.07 11.21 5.96
C ARG A 79 -14.44 11.20 5.30
N GLY A 80 -15.08 10.03 5.23
CA GLY A 80 -16.41 9.87 4.63
C GLY A 80 -16.57 8.72 3.64
N GLY A 81 -15.49 8.00 3.33
CA GLY A 81 -15.53 6.84 2.44
C GLY A 81 -15.47 7.24 0.96
N GLU A 82 -14.57 6.62 0.19
CA GLU A 82 -14.47 6.83 -1.25
C GLU A 82 -14.88 5.58 -1.99
N SER A 83 -16.03 5.66 -2.67
CA SER A 83 -16.40 4.64 -3.63
C SER A 83 -15.65 4.82 -4.97
N LYS A 84 -15.58 6.06 -5.47
CA LYS A 84 -15.12 6.32 -6.85
C LYS A 84 -13.62 6.07 -7.06
N ASN A 85 -12.80 6.43 -6.08
CA ASN A 85 -11.35 6.28 -6.19
C ASN A 85 -10.90 4.84 -5.97
N TRP A 86 -11.62 4.08 -5.14
CA TRP A 86 -11.33 2.66 -4.91
C TRP A 86 -11.60 1.80 -6.15
N GLN A 87 -12.60 2.15 -6.97
CA GLN A 87 -12.86 1.44 -8.24
C GLN A 87 -11.63 1.44 -9.16
N ILE A 88 -10.92 2.57 -9.29
CA ILE A 88 -9.71 2.64 -10.13
C ILE A 88 -8.63 1.72 -9.59
N LEU A 89 -8.48 1.66 -8.26
CA LEU A 89 -7.51 0.75 -7.65
C LEU A 89 -7.89 -0.71 -7.94
N CYS A 90 -9.18 -1.04 -7.95
CA CYS A 90 -9.66 -2.36 -8.38
C CYS A 90 -9.30 -2.63 -9.85
N ASP A 91 -9.43 -1.64 -10.73
CA ASP A 91 -9.07 -1.80 -12.15
C ASP A 91 -7.55 -2.02 -12.30
N LEU A 92 -6.72 -1.25 -11.58
CA LEU A 92 -5.26 -1.42 -11.53
C LEU A 92 -4.86 -2.79 -10.93
N TYR A 93 -5.61 -3.29 -9.97
CA TYR A 93 -5.46 -4.63 -9.40
C TYR A 93 -5.79 -5.71 -10.44
N GLN A 94 -6.90 -5.57 -11.16
CA GLN A 94 -7.34 -6.53 -12.19
C GLN A 94 -6.34 -6.65 -13.34
N VAL A 95 -5.74 -5.53 -13.78
CA VAL A 95 -4.70 -5.56 -14.83
C VAL A 95 -3.31 -5.96 -14.30
N GLY A 96 -3.19 -6.25 -12.99
CA GLY A 96 -1.98 -6.78 -12.36
C GLY A 96 -0.91 -5.75 -12.05
N GLN A 97 -1.20 -4.45 -12.20
CA GLN A 97 -0.29 -3.36 -11.79
C GLN A 97 -0.20 -3.23 -10.27
N ILE A 98 -1.21 -3.70 -9.54
CA ILE A 98 -1.17 -3.82 -8.09
C ILE A 98 -1.56 -5.26 -7.71
N ARG A 99 -0.76 -5.91 -6.86
CA ARG A 99 -1.01 -7.29 -6.44
C ARG A 99 -1.84 -7.41 -5.16
N ALA A 100 -1.83 -6.38 -4.32
CA ALA A 100 -2.67 -6.28 -3.14
C ALA A 100 -3.04 -4.82 -2.90
N LEU A 101 -4.31 -4.58 -2.60
CA LEU A 101 -4.79 -3.27 -2.18
C LEU A 101 -4.86 -3.23 -0.66
N GLY A 102 -4.57 -2.08 -0.08
CA GLY A 102 -4.73 -1.86 1.34
C GLY A 102 -5.09 -0.41 1.62
N VAL A 103 -5.55 -0.20 2.84
CA VAL A 103 -6.02 1.08 3.33
C VAL A 103 -5.26 1.48 4.57
N ILE A 104 -5.37 2.75 4.93
CA ILE A 104 -4.66 3.33 6.07
C ILE A 104 -5.69 3.91 7.03
N ASN A 105 -5.68 3.45 8.29
CA ASN A 105 -6.55 3.91 9.37
C ASN A 105 -8.05 3.91 9.01
N VAL A 106 -8.53 2.87 8.32
CA VAL A 106 -9.97 2.76 8.01
C VAL A 106 -10.73 2.10 9.17
N PRO A 107 -11.79 2.72 9.71
CA PRO A 107 -12.62 2.11 10.75
C PRO A 107 -13.36 0.85 10.27
N THR A 108 -13.54 -0.12 11.16
CA THR A 108 -14.21 -1.41 10.87
C THR A 108 -15.56 -1.26 10.17
N ARG A 109 -16.38 -0.29 10.58
CA ARG A 109 -17.71 -0.07 9.97
C ARG A 109 -17.66 0.23 8.46
N HIS A 110 -16.58 0.83 7.96
CA HIS A 110 -16.42 1.16 6.55
C HIS A 110 -15.91 -0.03 5.72
N PHE A 111 -15.52 -1.15 6.36
CA PHE A 111 -15.16 -2.37 5.65
C PHE A 111 -16.34 -3.07 4.98
N LEU A 112 -17.55 -2.90 5.53
CA LEU A 112 -18.77 -3.40 4.90
C LEU A 112 -19.01 -2.77 3.53
N GLU A 113 -18.74 -1.47 3.40
CA GLU A 113 -18.86 -0.76 2.12
C GLU A 113 -17.93 -1.37 1.05
N PHE A 114 -16.71 -1.78 1.44
CA PHE A 114 -15.79 -2.47 0.52
C PHE A 114 -16.31 -3.82 0.05
N LEU A 115 -16.83 -4.60 1.00
CA LEU A 115 -17.37 -5.94 0.73
C LEU A 115 -18.59 -5.90 -0.19
N GLU A 116 -19.43 -4.88 -0.05
CA GLU A 116 -20.69 -4.77 -0.79
C GLU A 116 -20.52 -4.06 -2.14
N SER A 117 -19.57 -3.13 -2.24
CA SER A 117 -19.50 -2.20 -3.39
C SER A 117 -18.39 -2.51 -4.39
N PHE A 118 -17.37 -3.29 -4.01
CA PHE A 118 -16.17 -3.46 -4.84
C PHE A 118 -15.77 -4.91 -5.07
N PRO A 119 -15.19 -5.21 -6.24
CA PRO A 119 -14.72 -6.55 -6.54
C PRO A 119 -13.44 -6.93 -5.77
N ALA A 120 -12.71 -5.94 -5.24
CA ALA A 120 -11.52 -6.16 -4.43
C ALA A 120 -11.66 -5.48 -3.08
N VAL A 121 -11.59 -6.28 -2.02
CA VAL A 121 -11.57 -5.83 -0.62
C VAL A 121 -10.12 -5.49 -0.25
N PRO A 122 -9.86 -4.46 0.58
CA PRO A 122 -8.51 -4.23 1.08
C PRO A 122 -7.98 -5.49 1.77
N ALA A 123 -6.77 -5.93 1.40
CA ALA A 123 -6.05 -7.04 2.01
C ALA A 123 -5.24 -6.58 3.24
N VAL A 124 -5.01 -5.27 3.38
CA VAL A 124 -4.28 -4.71 4.53
C VAL A 124 -5.00 -3.47 5.05
N ASN A 125 -5.13 -3.33 6.37
CA ASN A 125 -5.37 -2.04 7.01
C ASN A 125 -4.16 -1.68 7.86
N GLN A 126 -3.40 -0.69 7.40
CA GLN A 126 -2.28 -0.17 8.17
C GLN A 126 -2.81 0.80 9.22
N ILE A 127 -2.62 0.45 10.49
CA ILE A 127 -3.13 1.22 11.62
C ILE A 127 -2.01 1.76 12.50
N ASP A 128 -2.27 2.95 13.02
CA ASP A 128 -1.46 3.61 14.02
C ASP A 128 -1.97 3.19 15.41
N PHE A 129 -1.36 2.15 15.99
CA PHE A 129 -1.77 1.60 17.29
C PHE A 129 -1.52 2.57 18.45
N GLN A 130 -0.52 3.45 18.33
CA GLN A 130 -0.11 4.37 19.39
C GLN A 130 -0.93 5.67 19.38
N GLY A 131 -1.33 6.15 18.20
CA GLY A 131 -2.06 7.40 18.04
C GLY A 131 -3.53 7.36 18.49
N GLY A 132 -4.05 6.22 18.95
CA GLY A 132 -5.41 6.07 19.48
C GLY A 132 -6.52 6.38 18.47
N LYS A 133 -6.21 6.42 17.18
CA LYS A 133 -7.16 6.81 16.12
C LYS A 133 -8.29 5.80 15.94
N LEU A 134 -8.02 4.52 16.23
CA LEU A 134 -8.97 3.43 16.08
C LEU A 134 -8.90 2.49 17.30
N PRO A 135 -10.03 1.92 17.74
CA PRO A 135 -10.05 0.90 18.78
C PRO A 135 -9.41 -0.39 18.25
N VAL A 136 -8.28 -0.79 18.84
CA VAL A 136 -7.50 -1.97 18.44
C VAL A 136 -8.32 -3.26 18.48
N SER A 137 -9.16 -3.44 19.49
CA SER A 137 -10.04 -4.62 19.62
C SER A 137 -10.96 -4.78 18.41
N ALA A 138 -11.61 -3.71 17.96
CA ALA A 138 -12.50 -3.75 16.81
C ALA A 138 -11.76 -4.05 15.48
N GLN A 139 -10.47 -3.70 15.39
CA GLN A 139 -9.64 -4.04 14.24
C GLN A 139 -9.24 -5.52 14.28
N LEU A 140 -8.88 -6.05 15.46
CA LEU A 140 -8.57 -7.47 15.63
C LEU A 140 -9.78 -8.35 15.31
N GLU A 141 -10.99 -7.95 15.75
CA GLU A 141 -12.24 -8.62 15.42
C GLU A 141 -12.51 -8.63 13.92
N LEU A 142 -12.32 -7.48 13.24
CA LEU A 142 -12.41 -7.40 11.78
C LEU A 142 -11.44 -8.37 11.10
N ALA A 143 -10.18 -8.41 11.55
CA ALA A 143 -9.16 -9.26 10.95
C ALA A 143 -9.51 -10.75 11.11
N ALA A 144 -9.99 -11.14 12.28
CA ALA A 144 -10.48 -12.49 12.52
C ALA A 144 -11.66 -12.83 11.60
N ALA A 145 -12.65 -11.93 11.50
CA ALA A 145 -13.82 -12.11 10.65
C ALA A 145 -13.45 -12.27 9.17
N LEU A 146 -12.58 -11.40 8.64
CA LEU A 146 -12.17 -11.45 7.24
C LEU A 146 -11.34 -12.71 6.92
N THR A 147 -10.44 -13.11 7.82
CA THR A 147 -9.65 -14.34 7.68
C THR A 147 -10.55 -15.58 7.57
N LEU A 148 -11.64 -15.64 8.36
CA LEU A 148 -12.61 -16.75 8.30
C LEU A 148 -13.40 -16.79 6.99
N THR A 149 -13.52 -15.67 6.28
CA THR A 149 -14.21 -15.59 4.98
C THR A 149 -13.30 -15.88 3.77
N ASN A 150 -12.11 -16.45 4.00
CA ASN A 150 -11.04 -16.61 2.97
C ASN A 150 -10.58 -15.28 2.35
N ASN A 151 -10.91 -14.14 2.97
CA ASN A 151 -10.26 -12.88 2.64
C ASN A 151 -8.93 -12.86 3.37
N ASN A 152 -7.83 -12.93 2.61
CA ASN A 152 -6.48 -12.78 3.15
C ASN A 152 -6.27 -11.33 3.61
N PHE A 153 -6.77 -11.02 4.81
CA PHE A 153 -6.70 -9.70 5.43
C PHE A 153 -5.66 -9.67 6.54
N CYS A 154 -4.89 -8.58 6.59
CA CYS A 154 -3.84 -8.36 7.58
C CYS A 154 -3.95 -6.97 8.20
N LEU A 155 -3.70 -6.88 9.50
CA LEU A 155 -3.42 -5.61 10.15
C LEU A 155 -1.92 -5.38 10.16
N SER A 156 -1.48 -4.19 9.78
CA SER A 156 -0.07 -3.81 9.89
C SER A 156 0.09 -2.55 10.76
N GLU A 157 1.21 -2.49 11.49
CA GLU A 157 1.57 -1.33 12.29
C GLU A 157 2.37 -0.31 11.48
N TRP A 158 2.28 0.96 11.89
CA TRP A 158 3.00 2.08 11.28
C TRP A 158 4.53 1.98 11.40
N GLU A 159 5.04 1.44 12.51
CA GLU A 159 6.49 1.37 12.77
C GLU A 159 7.23 0.44 11.79
N MET A 160 6.52 -0.49 11.13
CA MET A 160 7.08 -1.30 10.04
C MET A 160 7.43 -0.47 8.78
N ALA A 161 6.91 0.76 8.67
CA ALA A 161 7.14 1.67 7.55
C ALA A 161 8.23 2.73 7.79
N GLN A 162 8.62 2.99 9.05
CA GLN A 162 9.48 4.13 9.41
C GLN A 162 10.99 3.84 9.41
N LEU A 163 11.44 2.69 8.91
CA LEU A 163 12.88 2.39 8.82
C LEU A 163 13.65 3.20 7.75
N SER A 164 13.13 4.32 7.24
CA SER A 164 13.64 4.93 6.00
C SER A 164 13.98 6.43 6.03
N ALA A 165 14.25 7.05 7.18
CA ALA A 165 14.76 8.44 7.19
C ALA A 165 16.24 8.56 7.59
N SER A 166 16.73 7.77 8.56
CA SER A 166 18.10 7.89 9.09
C SER A 166 19.17 7.07 8.37
N TRP A 167 18.82 6.33 7.30
CA TRP A 167 19.73 5.42 6.60
C TRP A 167 20.13 5.91 5.19
N LEU A 168 19.79 7.15 4.86
CA LEU A 168 20.22 7.82 3.63
C LEU A 168 21.49 8.68 3.81
N ASP A 169 22.07 8.66 5.02
CA ASP A 169 23.41 9.18 5.32
C ASP A 169 24.48 8.05 5.40
#